data_AF-A0A8C6WKQ0-F1
#
_entry.id   AF-A0A8C6WKQ0-F1
#
_cell.length_a   1.000
_cell.length_b   1.000
_cell.length_c   1.000
_cell.angle_alpha   90.00
_cell.angle_beta   90.00
_cell.angle_gamma   90.00
#
_symmetry.space_group_name_H-M   'P 1'
#
loop_
_entity.id
_entity.type
_entity.pdbx_description
1 polymer ?
#
loop_
_entity_poly.entity_id
_entity_poly.type
_entity_poly.pdbx_seq_one_letter_code
_entity_poly.pdbx_strand_id
1 'polypeptide(L)'
;NCARPFAAEEPAPPHEHVQDFLREVQEDWKSPTTSSFCDKMSLCRSTVQGIEEALDSDLVLLQKMKKAAKAKFNSGQEHVCHMEQYIHAMQKLSVNCHSSGESEVASAFCKLAEFSREILSPTKNMVRGLFIPLFNNNVNVSQELKKPVDRAWRDYENRFKQMEKEKRDLARAYGMVRTEVSGSELAEELHHERRSFQLSMCEVLLLQYIRT
;
A
#
# COMPACT_ATOMS: atom_id res chain seq x y z
N ASN A 1 -30.14 7.80 -6.23
CA ASN A 1 -29.39 8.67 -5.30
C ASN A 1 -28.11 8.03 -4.79
N CYS A 2 -27.15 7.74 -5.67
CA CYS A 2 -25.76 7.41 -5.30
C CYS A 2 -24.81 7.99 -6.34
N ALA A 3 -24.78 9.32 -6.43
CA ALA A 3 -23.68 10.05 -7.04
C ALA A 3 -23.24 11.07 -5.99
N ARG A 4 -22.34 10.66 -5.10
CA ARG A 4 -21.53 11.67 -4.39
C ARG A 4 -20.52 12.19 -5.41
N PRO A 5 -20.32 13.51 -5.51
CA PRO A 5 -19.22 14.04 -6.31
C PRO A 5 -17.92 13.44 -5.78
N PHE A 6 -17.02 13.08 -6.69
CA PHE A 6 -15.62 12.87 -6.38
C PHE A 6 -15.17 14.07 -5.53
N ALA A 7 -14.93 13.83 -4.24
CA ALA A 7 -14.36 14.86 -3.39
C ALA A 7 -13.02 15.25 -4.02
N ALA A 8 -12.78 16.55 -4.15
CA ALA A 8 -11.51 17.08 -4.61
C ALA A 8 -10.38 16.36 -3.87
N GLU A 9 -9.39 15.87 -4.63
CA GLU A 9 -8.14 15.34 -4.07
C GLU A 9 -7.66 16.32 -2.99
N GLU A 10 -7.60 15.84 -1.74
CA GLU A 10 -6.83 16.51 -0.71
C GLU A 10 -5.41 16.70 -1.27
N PRO A 11 -4.80 17.89 -1.10
CA PRO A 11 -3.45 18.09 -1.59
C PRO A 11 -2.55 17.06 -0.92
N ALA A 12 -1.92 16.22 -1.74
CA ALA A 12 -0.96 15.23 -1.29
C ALA A 12 0.08 15.91 -0.37
N PRO A 13 0.49 15.27 0.73
CA PRO A 13 1.47 15.85 1.64
C PRO A 13 2.74 16.24 0.88
N PRO A 14 3.50 17.24 1.34
CA PRO A 14 4.66 17.76 0.63
C PRO A 14 5.67 16.63 0.39
N HIS A 15 5.64 16.06 -0.81
CA HIS A 15 6.57 15.04 -1.22
C HIS A 15 7.89 15.74 -1.52
N GLU A 16 8.92 15.46 -0.73
CA GLU A 16 10.29 15.66 -1.20
C GLU A 16 10.42 14.83 -2.49
N HIS A 17 10.54 15.51 -3.63
CA HIS A 17 10.59 14.82 -4.90
C HIS A 17 11.87 13.97 -4.91
N VAL A 18 11.82 12.73 -5.42
CA VAL A 18 13.00 11.82 -5.45
C VAL A 18 14.22 12.53 -6.04
N GLN A 19 14.01 13.41 -7.02
CA GLN A 19 15.06 14.21 -7.65
C GLN A 19 15.69 15.26 -6.72
N ASP A 20 14.91 15.86 -5.82
CA ASP A 20 15.41 16.82 -4.86
C ASP A 20 16.22 16.09 -3.78
N PHE A 21 15.70 15.00 -3.21
CA PHE A 21 16.44 14.17 -2.28
C PHE A 21 17.78 13.68 -2.88
N LEU A 22 17.76 13.18 -4.12
CA LEU A 22 18.99 12.74 -4.80
C LEU A 22 20.00 13.89 -5.01
N ARG A 23 19.52 15.11 -5.26
CA ARG A 23 20.39 16.30 -5.38
C ARG A 23 21.05 16.61 -4.05
N GLU A 24 20.28 16.63 -2.96
CA GLU A 24 20.79 16.87 -1.61
C GLU A 24 21.83 15.83 -1.19
N VAL A 25 21.56 14.56 -1.48
CA VAL A 25 22.49 13.46 -1.24
C VAL A 25 23.76 13.63 -2.07
N GLN A 26 23.64 13.99 -3.34
CA GLN A 26 24.80 14.21 -4.20
C GLN A 26 25.67 15.40 -3.74
N GLU A 27 25.04 16.49 -3.29
CA GLU A 27 25.73 17.63 -2.70
C GLU A 27 26.43 17.24 -1.40
N ASP A 28 25.77 16.49 -0.52
CA ASP A 28 26.35 15.95 0.71
C ASP A 28 27.59 15.09 0.46
N TRP A 29 27.59 14.33 -0.63
CA TRP A 29 28.72 13.48 -1.00
C TRP A 29 29.90 14.27 -1.56
N LYS A 30 29.63 15.33 -2.33
CA LYS A 30 30.65 16.17 -2.94
C LYS A 30 31.29 17.11 -1.93
N SER A 31 30.52 17.62 -0.97
CA SER A 31 30.95 18.65 -0.04
C SER A 31 30.28 18.51 1.33
N PRO A 32 30.63 17.46 2.11
CA PRO A 32 29.94 17.12 3.36
C PRO A 32 30.05 18.19 4.45
N THR A 33 31.12 18.99 4.44
CA THR A 33 31.34 20.09 5.39
C THR A 33 30.51 21.35 5.10
N THR A 34 29.97 21.50 3.89
CA THR A 34 29.12 22.65 3.50
C THR A 34 27.69 22.23 3.14
N SER A 35 27.40 20.94 3.26
CA SER A 35 26.11 20.35 2.99
C SER A 35 25.05 20.83 3.98
N SER A 36 23.82 21.03 3.49
CA SER A 36 22.64 21.29 4.33
C SER A 36 21.79 20.03 4.56
N PHE A 37 22.29 18.85 4.16
CA PHE A 37 21.52 17.60 4.23
C PHE A 37 21.02 17.29 5.65
N CYS A 38 21.86 17.54 6.67
CA CYS A 38 21.51 17.27 8.06
C CYS A 38 20.27 18.07 8.52
N ASP A 39 20.10 19.30 8.01
CA ASP A 39 18.94 20.13 8.33
C ASP A 39 17.66 19.55 7.69
N LYS A 40 17.81 18.89 6.53
CA LYS A 40 16.72 18.30 5.74
C LYS A 40 16.30 16.91 6.21
N MET A 41 17.13 16.20 6.97
CA MET A 41 16.81 14.87 7.49
C MET A 41 15.48 14.85 8.29
N SER A 42 15.13 15.94 8.98
CA SER A 42 13.84 16.08 9.67
C SER A 42 12.65 16.10 8.70
N LEU A 43 12.78 16.82 7.58
CA LEU A 43 11.80 16.84 6.50
C LEU A 43 11.67 15.46 5.85
N CYS A 44 12.79 14.78 5.59
CA CYS A 44 12.79 13.42 5.06
C CYS A 44 11.94 12.48 5.93
N ARG A 45 12.06 12.56 7.26
CA ARG A 45 11.25 11.76 8.20
C ARG A 45 9.76 12.08 8.11
N SER A 46 9.41 13.36 8.02
CA SER A 46 8.03 13.79 7.82
C SER A 46 7.45 13.28 6.51
N THR A 47 8.24 13.28 5.43
CA THR A 47 7.85 12.69 4.13
C THR A 47 7.53 11.20 4.28
N VAL A 48 8.40 10.43 4.94
CA VAL A 48 8.18 8.98 5.16
C VAL A 48 6.94 8.72 6.01
N GLN A 49 6.69 9.55 7.03
CA GLN A 49 5.45 9.47 7.81
C GLN A 49 4.21 9.71 6.95
N GLY A 50 4.21 10.74 6.09
CA GLY A 50 3.09 10.99 5.19
C GLY A 50 2.83 9.84 4.21
N ILE A 51 3.90 9.20 3.71
CA ILE A 51 3.79 8.00 2.86
C ILE A 51 3.17 6.83 3.63
N GLU A 52 3.60 6.59 4.88
CA GLU A 52 3.08 5.53 5.73
C GLU A 52 1.59 5.73 6.06
N GLU A 53 1.19 6.96 6.41
CA GLU A 53 -0.21 7.32 6.67
C GLU A 53 -1.11 7.13 5.45
N ALA A 54 -0.63 7.51 4.25
CA ALA A 54 -1.35 7.29 3.00
C ALA A 54 -1.53 5.79 2.71
N LEU A 55 -0.47 4.99 2.88
CA LEU A 55 -0.54 3.53 2.69
C LEU A 55 -1.48 2.85 3.67
N ASP A 56 -1.52 3.29 4.93
CA ASP A 56 -2.45 2.77 5.93
C ASP A 56 -3.91 3.11 5.56
N SER A 57 -4.15 4.32 5.06
CA SER A 57 -5.47 4.73 4.53
C SER A 57 -5.90 3.83 3.36
N ASP A 58 -5.02 3.63 2.38
CA ASP A 58 -5.29 2.77 1.23
C ASP A 58 -5.51 1.31 1.64
N LEU A 59 -4.75 0.80 2.61
CA LEU A 59 -4.92 -0.54 3.14
C LEU A 59 -6.33 -0.74 3.72
N VAL A 60 -6.84 0.25 4.47
CA VAL A 60 -8.21 0.20 5.01
C VAL A 60 -9.25 0.16 3.88
N LEU A 61 -9.05 0.93 2.80
CA LEU A 61 -9.93 0.89 1.64
C LEU A 61 -9.88 -0.46 0.91
N LEU A 62 -8.68 -1.01 0.69
CA LEU A 62 -8.47 -2.32 0.09
C LEU A 62 -9.12 -3.44 0.92
N GLN A 63 -9.02 -3.38 2.25
CA GLN A 63 -9.70 -4.33 3.15
C GLN A 63 -11.22 -4.27 3.00
N LYS A 64 -11.79 -3.05 2.92
CA LYS A 64 -13.24 -2.87 2.66
C LYS A 64 -13.64 -3.42 1.29
N MET A 65 -12.85 -3.16 0.26
CA MET A 65 -13.07 -3.71 -1.09
C MET A 65 -13.02 -5.24 -1.09
N LYS A 66 -12.03 -5.84 -0.42
CA LYS A 66 -11.89 -7.30 -0.28
C LYS A 66 -13.10 -7.91 0.42
N LYS A 67 -13.60 -7.28 1.49
CA LYS A 67 -14.81 -7.72 2.21
C LYS A 67 -16.04 -7.66 1.31
N ALA A 68 -16.23 -6.57 0.56
CA ALA A 68 -17.33 -6.43 -0.38
C ALA A 68 -17.25 -7.45 -1.54
N ALA A 69 -16.06 -7.68 -2.08
CA ALA A 69 -15.82 -8.70 -3.11
C ALA A 69 -16.15 -10.11 -2.60
N LYS A 70 -15.79 -10.43 -1.35
CA LYS A 70 -16.13 -11.71 -0.72
C LYS A 70 -17.65 -11.89 -0.57
N ALA A 71 -18.36 -10.85 -0.15
CA ALA A 71 -19.81 -10.88 -0.07
C ALA A 71 -20.45 -11.14 -1.44
N LYS A 72 -20.00 -10.43 -2.49
CA LYS A 72 -20.48 -10.60 -3.87
C LYS A 72 -20.19 -12.00 -4.44
N PHE A 73 -18.99 -12.52 -4.17
CA PHE A 73 -18.62 -13.88 -4.57
C PHE A 73 -19.55 -14.92 -3.94
N ASN A 74 -19.76 -14.82 -2.62
CA ASN A 74 -20.64 -15.73 -1.90
C ASN A 74 -22.09 -15.66 -2.41
N SER A 75 -22.65 -14.46 -2.55
CA SER A 75 -24.01 -14.30 -3.08
C SER A 75 -24.13 -14.79 -4.54
N GLY A 76 -23.08 -14.62 -5.34
CA GLY A 76 -23.03 -15.14 -6.70
C GLY A 76 -23.02 -16.68 -6.75
N GLN A 77 -22.29 -17.31 -5.83
CA GLN A 77 -22.27 -18.76 -5.68
C GLN A 77 -23.64 -19.31 -5.25
N GLU A 78 -24.32 -18.64 -4.31
CA GLU A 78 -25.69 -18.98 -3.91
C GLU A 78 -26.66 -18.83 -5.09
N HIS A 79 -26.56 -17.75 -5.86
CA HIS A 79 -27.38 -17.54 -7.05
C HIS A 79 -27.20 -18.65 -8.09
N VAL A 80 -25.95 -19.06 -8.36
CA VAL A 80 -25.64 -20.20 -9.23
C VAL A 80 -26.32 -21.48 -8.72
N CYS A 81 -26.26 -21.75 -7.42
CA CYS A 81 -26.88 -22.93 -6.81
C CYS A 81 -28.42 -22.90 -6.95
N HIS A 82 -29.06 -21.76 -6.69
CA HIS A 82 -30.50 -21.60 -6.88
C HIS A 82 -30.91 -21.78 -8.35
N MET A 83 -30.11 -21.28 -9.29
CA MET A 83 -30.37 -21.46 -10.71
C MET A 83 -30.29 -22.94 -11.12
N GLU A 84 -29.34 -23.71 -10.58
CA GLU A 84 -29.26 -25.16 -10.80
C GLU A 84 -30.50 -25.90 -10.28
N GLN A 85 -30.94 -25.56 -9.07
CA GLN A 85 -32.15 -26.13 -8.47
C GLN A 85 -33.40 -25.78 -9.30
N TYR A 86 -33.49 -24.54 -9.77
CA TYR A 86 -34.60 -24.09 -10.61
C TYR A 86 -34.64 -24.82 -11.96
N ILE A 87 -33.48 -25.00 -12.61
CA ILE A 87 -33.34 -25.82 -13.82
C ILE A 87 -33.84 -27.24 -13.56
N HIS A 88 -33.40 -27.86 -12.47
CA HIS A 88 -33.81 -29.23 -12.13
C HIS A 88 -35.33 -29.34 -11.89
N ALA A 89 -35.92 -28.37 -11.19
CA ALA A 89 -37.36 -28.33 -10.96
C ALA A 89 -38.16 -28.21 -12.27
N MET A 90 -37.72 -27.35 -13.20
CA MET A 90 -38.36 -27.24 -14.52
C MET A 90 -38.26 -28.52 -15.33
N GLN A 91 -37.12 -29.21 -15.30
CA GLN A 91 -36.97 -30.51 -15.97
C GLN A 91 -37.93 -31.56 -15.38
N LYS A 92 -38.07 -31.59 -14.06
CA LYS A 92 -39.00 -32.51 -13.39
C LYS A 92 -40.46 -32.19 -13.75
N LEU A 93 -40.84 -30.91 -13.78
CA LEU A 93 -42.16 -30.46 -14.22
C LEU A 93 -42.44 -30.85 -15.68
N SER A 94 -41.45 -30.68 -16.57
CA SER A 94 -41.55 -31.11 -17.97
C SER A 94 -41.89 -32.60 -18.09
N VAL A 95 -41.19 -33.47 -17.34
CA VAL A 95 -41.43 -34.92 -17.32
C VAL A 95 -42.83 -35.26 -16.77
N ASN A 96 -43.26 -34.57 -15.71
CA ASN A 96 -44.58 -34.78 -15.12
C ASN A 96 -45.70 -34.38 -16.10
N CYS A 97 -45.63 -33.19 -16.68
CA CYS A 97 -46.61 -32.72 -17.68
C CYS A 97 -46.66 -33.64 -18.89
N HIS A 98 -45.51 -34.14 -19.36
CA HIS A 98 -45.47 -35.08 -20.47
C HIS A 98 -46.20 -36.38 -20.13
N SER A 99 -45.99 -36.90 -18.91
CA SER A 99 -46.64 -38.11 -18.41
C SER A 99 -48.16 -37.94 -18.21
N SER A 100 -48.62 -36.72 -17.96
CA SER A 100 -50.04 -36.34 -17.86
C SER A 100 -50.71 -36.05 -19.22
N GLY A 101 -49.97 -36.15 -20.33
CA GLY A 101 -50.46 -35.87 -21.69
C GLY A 101 -50.39 -34.39 -22.11
N GLU A 102 -49.91 -33.50 -21.24
CA GLU A 102 -49.78 -32.05 -21.49
C GLU A 102 -48.49 -31.73 -22.27
N SER A 103 -48.42 -32.21 -23.51
CA SER A 103 -47.18 -32.19 -24.32
C SER A 103 -46.64 -30.79 -24.62
N GLU A 104 -47.51 -29.80 -24.82
CA GLU A 104 -47.12 -28.42 -25.09
C GLU A 104 -46.50 -27.75 -23.86
N VAL A 105 -47.13 -27.93 -22.70
CA VAL A 105 -46.63 -27.43 -21.40
C VAL A 105 -45.30 -28.08 -21.06
N ALA A 106 -45.18 -29.39 -21.28
CA ALA A 106 -43.93 -30.12 -21.10
C ALA A 106 -42.79 -29.55 -21.98
N SER A 107 -43.08 -29.26 -23.25
CA SER A 107 -42.13 -28.65 -24.19
C SER A 107 -41.69 -27.26 -23.74
N ALA A 108 -42.64 -26.44 -23.24
CA ALA A 108 -42.33 -25.10 -22.74
C ALA A 108 -41.37 -25.14 -21.55
N PHE A 109 -41.60 -25.99 -20.55
CA PHE A 109 -40.68 -26.15 -19.41
C PHE A 109 -39.32 -26.72 -19.83
N CYS A 110 -39.27 -27.63 -20.81
CA CYS A 110 -38.00 -28.14 -21.34
C CYS A 110 -37.17 -27.02 -21.96
N LYS A 111 -37.77 -26.22 -22.85
CA LYS A 111 -37.09 -25.09 -23.51
C LYS A 111 -36.61 -24.04 -22.51
N LEU A 112 -37.41 -23.74 -21.48
CA LEU A 112 -37.01 -22.79 -20.44
C LEU A 112 -35.83 -23.31 -19.60
N ALA A 113 -35.80 -24.62 -19.33
CA ALA A 113 -34.69 -25.26 -18.63
C ALA A 113 -33.40 -25.27 -19.47
N GLU A 114 -33.49 -25.50 -20.78
CA GLU A 114 -32.38 -25.42 -21.72
C GLU A 114 -31.80 -24.00 -21.79
N PHE A 115 -32.66 -23.00 -22.00
CA PHE A 115 -32.27 -21.59 -22.00
C PHE A 115 -31.58 -21.18 -20.69
N SER A 116 -32.14 -21.58 -19.55
CA SER A 116 -31.54 -21.28 -18.24
C SER A 116 -30.17 -21.94 -18.05
N ARG A 117 -29.96 -23.13 -18.63
CA ARG A 117 -28.67 -23.82 -18.62
C ARG A 117 -27.61 -23.10 -19.45
N GLU A 118 -28.00 -22.47 -20.56
CA GLU A 118 -27.10 -21.64 -21.37
C GLU A 118 -26.60 -20.41 -20.60
N ILE A 119 -27.42 -19.85 -19.70
CA ILE A 119 -27.04 -18.72 -18.83
C ILE A 119 -26.16 -19.16 -17.64
N LEU A 120 -26.34 -20.39 -17.17
CA LEU A 120 -25.65 -20.89 -15.97
C LEU A 120 -24.12 -20.88 -16.10
N SER A 121 -23.57 -21.33 -17.23
CA SER A 121 -22.12 -21.40 -17.44
C SER A 121 -21.46 -20.01 -17.48
N PRO A 122 -21.93 -19.04 -18.28
CA PRO A 122 -21.48 -17.66 -18.21
C PRO A 122 -21.57 -17.07 -16.80
N THR A 123 -22.65 -17.34 -16.07
CA THR A 123 -22.83 -16.85 -14.69
C THR A 123 -21.77 -17.40 -13.74
N LYS A 124 -21.49 -18.72 -13.80
CA LYS A 124 -20.41 -19.35 -13.02
C LYS A 124 -19.05 -18.72 -13.31
N ASN A 125 -18.76 -18.51 -14.60
CA ASN A 125 -17.49 -17.92 -15.03
C ASN A 125 -17.36 -16.48 -14.59
N MET A 126 -18.43 -15.69 -14.67
CA MET A 126 -18.47 -14.31 -14.19
C MET A 126 -18.21 -14.24 -12.67
N VAL A 127 -18.91 -15.05 -11.87
CA VAL A 127 -18.74 -15.07 -10.41
C VAL A 127 -17.31 -15.45 -10.01
N ARG A 128 -16.73 -16.46 -10.66
CA ARG A 128 -15.35 -16.89 -10.38
C ARG A 128 -14.32 -15.89 -10.88
N GLY A 129 -14.43 -15.47 -12.14
CA GLY A 129 -13.46 -14.62 -12.82
C GLY A 129 -13.35 -13.22 -12.21
N LEU A 130 -14.47 -12.63 -11.77
CA LEU A 130 -14.45 -11.27 -11.21
C LEU A 130 -13.86 -11.20 -9.80
N PHE A 131 -14.09 -12.21 -8.95
CA PHE A 131 -13.80 -12.09 -7.53
C PHE A 131 -12.61 -12.90 -7.04
N ILE A 132 -12.27 -14.04 -7.67
CA ILE A 132 -11.13 -14.88 -7.25
C ILE A 132 -9.79 -14.13 -7.28
N PRO A 133 -9.46 -13.33 -8.31
CA PRO A 133 -8.19 -12.61 -8.34
C PRO A 133 -7.99 -11.68 -7.13
N LEU A 134 -9.08 -11.09 -6.62
CA LEU A 134 -9.04 -10.20 -5.44
C LEU A 134 -8.73 -10.93 -4.13
N PHE A 135 -8.96 -12.25 -4.07
CA PHE A 135 -8.63 -13.06 -2.88
C PHE A 135 -7.17 -13.52 -2.88
N ASN A 136 -6.60 -13.77 -4.05
CA ASN A 136 -5.23 -14.27 -4.21
C ASN A 136 -4.17 -13.18 -4.03
N ASN A 137 -4.55 -11.91 -4.16
CA ASN A 137 -3.67 -10.80 -3.84
C ASN A 137 -3.55 -10.66 -2.30
N ASN A 138 -2.42 -11.09 -1.76
CA ASN A 138 -2.04 -10.75 -0.39
C ASN A 138 -1.64 -9.28 -0.37
N VAL A 139 -2.50 -8.43 0.20
CA VAL A 139 -2.17 -7.03 0.51
C VAL A 139 -1.29 -7.01 1.76
N ASN A 140 -0.10 -7.58 1.66
CA ASN A 140 0.95 -7.41 2.65
C ASN A 140 1.84 -6.26 2.17
N VAL A 141 1.34 -5.04 2.32
CA VAL A 141 2.19 -3.86 2.22
C VAL A 141 3.09 -3.92 3.46
N SER A 142 4.42 -3.94 3.28
CA SER A 142 5.32 -3.80 4.42
C SER A 142 5.04 -2.45 5.10
N GLN A 143 4.40 -2.49 6.27
CA GLN A 143 3.90 -1.33 7.03
C GLN A 143 4.98 -0.72 7.95
N GLU A 144 6.25 -1.04 7.76
CA GLU A 144 7.32 -0.58 8.65
C GLU A 144 8.36 0.25 7.91
N LEU A 145 7.92 1.15 7.03
CA LEU A 145 8.81 2.03 6.25
C LEU A 145 9.53 3.05 7.14
N LYS A 146 8.83 3.56 8.16
CA LYS A 146 9.38 4.59 9.06
C LYS A 146 10.43 4.06 10.02
N LYS A 147 10.31 2.79 10.45
CA LYS A 147 11.21 2.19 11.44
C LYS A 147 12.70 2.24 11.08
N PRO A 148 13.16 1.84 9.88
CA PRO A 148 14.58 1.92 9.51
C PRO A 148 15.07 3.37 9.48
N VAL A 149 14.26 4.30 8.97
CA VAL A 149 14.60 5.73 8.91
C VAL A 149 14.70 6.34 10.31
N ASP A 150 13.75 6.07 11.20
CA ASP A 150 13.77 6.52 12.60
C ASP A 150 14.91 5.89 13.41
N ARG A 151 15.36 4.68 13.04
CA ARG A 151 16.55 4.08 13.64
C ARG A 151 17.80 4.83 13.20
N ALA A 152 18.01 4.98 11.88
CA ALA A 152 19.18 5.67 11.35
C ALA A 152 19.26 7.14 11.81
N TRP A 153 18.11 7.82 11.93
CA TRP A 153 18.02 9.16 12.52
C TRP A 153 18.49 9.20 13.97
N ARG A 154 18.02 8.28 14.81
CA ARG A 154 18.43 8.21 16.22
C ARG A 154 19.91 7.88 16.36
N ASP A 155 20.43 7.00 15.51
CA ASP A 155 21.86 6.65 15.50
C ASP A 155 22.71 7.89 15.17
N TYR A 156 22.29 8.68 14.16
CA TYR A 156 22.88 9.98 13.84
C TYR A 156 22.83 10.96 15.03
N GLU A 157 21.65 11.18 15.63
CA GLU A 157 21.52 12.11 16.77
C GLU A 157 22.38 11.71 17.98
N ASN A 158 22.44 10.41 18.27
CA ASN A 158 23.23 9.90 19.38
C ASN A 158 24.73 10.09 19.11
N ARG A 159 25.19 9.79 17.88
CA ARG A 159 26.58 10.01 17.49
C ARG A 159 26.94 11.49 17.51
N PHE A 160 26.07 12.36 16.98
CA PHE A 160 26.25 13.81 17.00
C PHE A 160 26.47 14.31 18.43
N LYS A 161 25.56 14.00 19.35
CA LYS A 161 25.65 14.43 20.76
C LYS A 161 26.92 13.93 21.46
N GLN A 162 27.32 12.69 21.16
CA GLN A 162 28.56 12.11 21.69
C GLN A 162 29.78 12.89 21.20
N MET A 163 29.88 13.11 19.88
CA MET A 163 31.01 13.83 19.27
C MET A 163 31.08 15.30 19.69
N GLU A 164 29.93 15.96 19.79
CA GLU A 164 29.82 17.34 20.25
C GLU A 164 30.37 17.50 21.68
N LYS A 165 30.03 16.55 22.57
CA LYS A 165 30.53 16.50 23.94
C LYS A 165 32.05 16.26 23.97
N GLU A 166 32.55 15.27 23.23
CA GLU A 166 33.98 14.96 23.16
C GLU A 166 34.82 16.15 22.71
N LYS A 167 34.39 16.88 21.66
CA LYS A 167 35.10 18.08 21.18
C LYS A 167 35.03 19.23 22.18
N ARG A 168 33.91 19.42 22.89
CA ARG A 168 33.79 20.43 23.96
C ARG A 168 34.70 20.10 25.14
N ASP A 169 34.74 18.85 25.57
CA ASP A 169 35.59 18.42 26.69
C ASP A 169 37.08 18.49 26.33
N LEU A 170 37.45 18.15 25.09
CA LEU A 170 38.81 18.32 24.58
C LEU A 170 39.23 19.80 24.57
N ALA A 171 38.37 20.71 24.10
CA ALA A 171 38.66 22.14 24.12
C ALA A 171 38.90 22.66 25.56
N ARG A 172 38.07 22.24 26.51
CA ARG A 172 38.22 22.57 27.94
C ARG A 172 39.55 22.07 28.51
N ALA A 173 39.98 20.87 28.14
CA ALA A 173 41.26 20.30 28.59
C ALA A 173 42.47 21.15 28.13
N TYR A 174 42.36 21.85 27.00
CA TYR A 174 43.36 22.80 26.52
C TYR A 174 43.17 24.24 27.06
N GLY A 175 42.29 24.45 28.04
CA GLY A 175 42.00 25.77 28.61
C GLY A 175 41.15 26.67 27.71
N MET A 176 40.55 26.11 26.64
CA MET A 176 39.67 26.84 25.73
C MET A 176 38.21 26.59 26.08
N VAL A 177 37.37 27.62 25.97
CA VAL A 177 35.91 27.48 26.10
C VAL A 177 35.31 27.55 24.70
N ARG A 178 34.77 26.43 24.21
CA ARG A 178 33.96 26.35 23.00
C ARG A 178 32.48 26.21 23.37
N THR A 179 31.67 27.16 22.90
CA THR A 179 30.22 27.21 23.15
C THR A 179 29.44 26.33 22.17
N GLU A 180 29.92 26.20 20.92
CA GLU A 180 29.23 25.48 19.86
C GLU A 180 30.21 24.62 19.06
N VAL A 181 29.77 23.43 18.66
CA VAL A 181 30.46 22.54 17.71
C VAL A 181 29.45 22.22 16.62
N SER A 182 29.71 22.71 15.41
CA SER A 182 28.77 22.57 14.30
C SER A 182 28.79 21.16 13.69
N GLY A 183 27.69 20.75 13.04
CA GLY A 183 27.63 19.47 12.32
C GLY A 183 28.59 19.39 11.13
N SER A 184 28.93 20.52 10.53
CA SER A 184 29.95 20.64 9.50
C SER A 184 31.36 20.35 10.02
N GLU A 185 31.68 20.76 11.25
CA GLU A 185 32.95 20.40 11.90
C GLU A 185 33.07 18.91 12.21
N LEU A 186 31.94 18.24 12.41
CA LEU A 186 31.85 16.81 12.70
C LEU A 186 31.57 15.97 11.45
N ALA A 187 31.73 16.56 10.27
CA ALA A 187 31.23 15.95 9.04
C ALA A 187 31.91 14.62 8.71
N GLU A 188 33.21 14.46 9.00
CA GLU A 188 33.92 13.20 8.79
C GLU A 188 33.52 12.14 9.83
N GLU A 189 33.40 12.54 11.10
CA GLU A 189 33.07 11.62 12.19
C GLU A 189 31.62 11.11 12.15
N LEU A 190 30.72 11.84 11.46
CA LEU A 190 29.31 11.49 11.23
C LEU A 190 29.05 10.88 9.85
N HIS A 191 30.10 10.67 9.04
CA HIS A 191 29.94 10.19 7.67
C HIS A 191 29.15 8.87 7.60
N HIS A 192 29.44 7.93 8.51
CA HIS A 192 28.78 6.63 8.52
C HIS A 192 27.26 6.75 8.77
N GLU A 193 26.87 7.52 9.78
CA GLU A 193 25.48 7.70 10.18
C GLU A 193 24.68 8.48 9.13
N ARG A 194 25.27 9.51 8.51
CA ARG A 194 24.64 10.22 7.38
C ARG A 194 24.34 9.27 6.22
N ARG A 195 25.31 8.43 5.84
CA ARG A 195 25.14 7.45 4.75
C ARG A 195 24.09 6.39 5.07
N SER A 196 24.07 5.92 6.32
CA SER A 196 23.06 4.96 6.80
C SER A 196 21.65 5.53 6.70
N PHE A 197 21.46 6.80 7.09
CA PHE A 197 20.19 7.50 6.93
C PHE A 197 19.80 7.67 5.46
N GLN A 198 20.73 8.11 4.61
CA GLN A 198 20.49 8.26 3.16
C GLN A 198 20.07 6.94 2.52
N LEU A 199 20.72 5.83 2.89
CA LEU A 199 20.36 4.50 2.40
C LEU A 199 18.96 4.09 2.86
N SER A 200 18.64 4.30 4.13
CA SER A 200 17.30 4.01 4.68
C SER A 200 16.21 4.80 3.94
N MET A 201 16.48 6.06 3.59
CA MET A 201 15.58 6.88 2.77
C MET A 201 15.46 6.35 1.33
N CYS A 202 16.57 5.98 0.68
CA CYS A 202 16.55 5.38 -0.64
C CYS A 202 15.71 4.10 -0.69
N GLU A 203 15.78 3.25 0.33
CA GLU A 203 14.97 2.03 0.42
C GLU A 203 13.47 2.36 0.42
N VAL A 204 13.05 3.38 1.18
CA VAL A 204 11.65 3.83 1.21
C VAL A 204 11.22 4.37 -0.16
N LEU A 205 12.02 5.24 -0.78
CA LEU A 205 11.69 5.85 -2.07
C LEU A 205 11.67 4.82 -3.22
N LEU A 206 12.56 3.83 -3.20
CA LEU A 206 12.55 2.72 -4.16
C LEU A 206 11.30 1.84 -3.99
N LEU A 207 10.93 1.53 -2.75
CA LEU A 207 9.70 0.79 -2.46
C LEU A 207 8.46 1.56 -2.92
N GLN A 208 8.47 2.89 -2.81
CA GLN A 208 7.40 3.73 -3.36
C GLN A 208 7.36 3.67 -4.89
N TYR A 209 8.51 3.82 -5.56
CA TYR A 209 8.60 3.76 -7.03
C TYR A 209 8.16 2.42 -7.62
N ILE A 210 8.50 1.29 -6.97
CA ILE A 210 8.08 -0.04 -7.43
C ILE A 210 6.56 -0.24 -7.31
N ARG A 211 5.89 0.53 -6.42
CA ARG A 211 4.44 0.43 -6.20
C ARG A 211 3.62 1.30 -7.15
N THR A 212 4.19 2.36 -7.71
CA THR A 212 3.57 3.25 -8.72
C THR A 212 3.71 2.70 -10.12
#